data_AF-A0A947IG75-F1
#
_entry.id   AF-A0A947IG75-F1
#
_cell.length_a   1.000
_cell.length_b   1.000
_cell.length_c   1.000
_cell.angle_alpha   90.00
_cell.angle_beta   90.00
_cell.angle_gamma   90.00
#
_symmetry.space_group_name_H-M   'P 1'
#
loop_
_entity.id
_entity.type
_entity.pdbx_description
1 polymer ?
#
loop_
_entity_poly.entity_id
_entity_poly.type
_entity_poly.pdbx_seq_one_letter_code
_entity_poly.pdbx_strand_id
1 'polypeptide(L)'
;MNRKLGALVFLAAVLAVGYFVWENAWSNRGYAPEQPIPFSHKLHAGDHHIPCRYCHTHAERSAHATVPALNICMNCHSVVAVNKPNIIKLTQAYNTGKPIEWIRIHKVPDHAYYSHQWHIAKGFDCAECHGPVETMERVRQFRRLDMGDCLSCHRQNNAPTSCNTCHQ
;
A
#
# COMPACT_ATOMS: atom_id res chain seq x y z
N MET A 1 34.27 10.94 34.45
CA MET A 1 33.31 11.23 33.37
C MET A 1 32.56 12.50 33.71
N ASN A 2 32.66 13.54 32.88
CA ASN A 2 32.18 14.88 33.20
C ASN A 2 30.65 14.88 33.34
N ARG A 3 30.08 15.31 34.48
CA ARG A 3 28.61 15.24 34.73
C ARG A 3 27.80 15.92 33.62
N LYS A 4 28.35 16.96 32.99
CA LYS A 4 27.78 17.63 31.82
C LYS A 4 27.76 16.75 30.56
N LEU A 5 28.80 15.94 30.34
CA LEU A 5 28.87 15.00 29.22
C LEU A 5 27.85 13.86 29.41
N GLY A 6 27.71 13.35 30.64
CA GLY A 6 26.67 12.36 30.96
C GLY A 6 25.25 12.88 30.74
N ALA A 7 24.98 14.13 31.13
CA ALA A 7 23.68 14.78 30.90
C ALA A 7 23.39 15.00 29.40
N LEU A 8 24.39 15.40 28.61
CA LEU A 8 24.25 15.57 27.16
C LEU A 8 23.98 14.26 26.42
N VAL A 9 24.70 13.18 26.79
CA VAL A 9 24.48 11.85 26.20
C VAL A 9 23.08 11.33 26.56
N PHE A 10 22.65 11.50 27.81
CA PHE A 10 21.31 11.11 28.23
C PHE A 10 20.23 11.90 27.48
N LEU A 11 20.37 13.22 27.33
CA LEU A 11 19.43 14.05 26.57
C LEU A 11 19.36 13.62 25.09
N ALA A 12 20.51 13.41 24.46
CA ALA A 12 20.58 12.95 23.07
C ALA A 12 19.90 11.58 22.89
N ALA A 13 20.11 10.65 23.83
CA ALA A 13 19.45 9.35 23.82
C ALA A 13 17.92 9.48 23.97
N VAL A 14 17.44 10.32 24.89
CA VAL A 14 16.00 10.58 25.08
C VAL A 14 15.38 11.19 23.82
N LEU A 15 16.05 12.16 23.19
CA LEU A 15 15.59 12.77 21.93
C LEU A 15 15.57 11.76 20.77
N ALA A 16 16.58 10.91 20.66
CA ALA A 16 16.65 9.87 19.63
C ALA A 16 15.53 8.83 19.81
N VAL A 17 15.31 8.35 21.04
CA VAL A 17 14.21 7.43 21.36
C VAL A 17 12.86 8.09 21.12
N GLY A 18 12.68 9.34 21.56
CA GLY A 18 11.46 10.11 21.33
C GLY A 18 11.16 10.29 19.85
N TYR A 19 12.17 10.63 19.04
CA TYR A 19 12.06 10.72 17.58
C TYR A 19 11.67 9.37 16.96
N PHE A 20 12.30 8.27 17.38
CA PHE A 20 12.00 6.94 16.85
C PHE A 20 10.58 6.48 17.19
N VAL A 21 10.11 6.73 18.41
CA VAL A 21 8.74 6.43 18.84
C VAL A 21 7.74 7.27 18.03
N TRP A 22 8.01 8.56 17.87
CA TRP A 22 7.19 9.45 17.04
C TRP A 22 7.13 8.95 15.59
N GLU A 23 8.26 8.66 14.97
CA GLU A 23 8.29 8.25 13.57
C GLU A 23 7.45 6.97 13.32
N ASN A 24 7.50 6.01 14.24
CA ASN A 24 6.71 4.78 14.13
C ASN A 24 5.22 4.99 14.43
N ALA A 25 4.86 5.84 15.40
CA ALA A 25 3.48 6.08 15.78
C ALA A 25 2.66 6.79 14.68
N TRP A 26 3.32 7.64 13.86
CA TRP A 26 2.63 8.48 12.87
C TRP A 26 2.71 7.98 11.43
N SER A 27 3.51 6.94 11.15
CA SER A 27 3.83 6.54 9.77
C SER A 27 2.89 5.48 9.17
N ASN A 28 1.93 4.95 9.93
CA ASN A 28 1.08 3.79 9.58
C ASN A 28 1.87 2.57 9.06
N ARG A 29 3.20 2.57 9.08
CA ARG A 29 4.03 1.51 8.50
C ARG A 29 3.78 0.21 9.27
N GLY A 30 3.61 -0.87 8.51
CA GLY A 30 3.26 -2.17 9.08
C GLY A 30 1.77 -2.34 9.38
N TYR A 31 0.92 -1.32 9.20
CA TYR A 31 -0.53 -1.48 9.28
C TYR A 31 -1.00 -2.54 8.28
N ALA A 32 -1.57 -3.63 8.80
CA ALA A 32 -1.92 -4.83 8.05
C ALA A 32 -3.22 -5.44 8.62
N PRO A 33 -4.39 -4.78 8.39
CA PRO A 33 -5.66 -5.22 8.94
C PRO A 33 -6.09 -6.58 8.38
N GLU A 34 -6.87 -7.32 9.16
CA GLU A 34 -7.55 -8.50 8.66
C GLU A 34 -8.60 -8.09 7.62
N GLN A 35 -8.64 -8.81 6.51
CA GLN A 35 -9.57 -8.55 5.41
C GLN A 35 -10.76 -9.52 5.50
N PRO A 36 -11.95 -9.14 4.97
CA PRO A 36 -13.11 -10.03 4.94
C PRO A 36 -12.83 -11.37 4.26
N ILE A 37 -11.98 -11.34 3.23
CA ILE A 37 -11.37 -12.50 2.60
C ILE A 37 -9.84 -12.33 2.70
N PRO A 38 -9.09 -13.28 3.29
CA PRO A 38 -7.65 -13.20 3.42
C PRO A 38 -6.97 -13.50 2.07
N PHE A 39 -6.99 -12.52 1.16
CA PHE A 39 -6.34 -12.60 -0.14
C PHE A 39 -4.82 -12.54 0.00
N SER A 40 -4.13 -13.56 -0.50
CA SER A 40 -2.66 -13.64 -0.47
C SER A 40 -2.05 -13.16 -1.78
N HIS A 41 -1.33 -12.03 -1.77
CA HIS A 41 -0.56 -11.59 -2.93
C HIS A 41 0.65 -12.48 -3.16
N LYS A 42 1.23 -13.05 -2.10
CA LYS A 42 2.29 -14.06 -2.21
C LYS A 42 1.89 -15.23 -3.10
N LEU A 43 0.69 -15.78 -2.89
CA LEU A 43 0.22 -16.92 -3.69
C LEU A 43 -0.01 -16.52 -5.16
N HIS A 44 -0.64 -15.37 -5.39
CA HIS A 44 -1.05 -14.97 -6.74
C HIS A 44 0.09 -14.36 -7.56
N ALA A 45 0.74 -13.32 -7.03
CA ALA A 45 1.80 -12.59 -7.72
C ALA A 45 3.18 -13.24 -7.53
N GLY A 46 3.45 -13.84 -6.37
CA GLY A 46 4.70 -14.55 -6.10
C GLY A 46 4.72 -15.94 -6.73
N ASP A 47 4.01 -16.88 -6.12
CA ASP A 47 4.10 -18.30 -6.50
C ASP A 47 3.56 -18.57 -7.92
N HIS A 48 2.42 -17.95 -8.27
CA HIS A 48 1.79 -18.12 -9.58
C HIS A 48 2.20 -17.06 -10.61
N HIS A 49 3.06 -16.11 -10.24
CA HIS A 49 3.61 -15.10 -11.16
C HIS A 49 2.54 -14.30 -11.94
N ILE A 50 1.35 -14.12 -11.36
CA ILE A 50 0.28 -13.34 -12.00
C ILE A 50 0.69 -11.86 -12.00
N PRO A 51 0.75 -11.19 -13.17
CA PRO A 51 1.16 -9.80 -13.24
C PRO A 51 0.23 -8.88 -12.43
N CYS A 52 0.79 -7.90 -11.71
CA CYS A 52 0.03 -6.94 -10.90
C CYS A 52 -1.12 -6.28 -11.70
N ARG A 53 -0.87 -6.01 -12.98
CA ARG A 53 -1.76 -5.32 -13.91
C ARG A 53 -2.95 -6.15 -14.39
N TYR A 54 -2.90 -7.46 -14.23
CA TYR A 54 -4.02 -8.33 -14.55
C TYR A 54 -5.23 -8.02 -13.66
N CYS A 55 -4.99 -7.82 -12.35
CA CYS A 55 -6.03 -7.43 -11.40
C CYS A 55 -6.20 -5.91 -11.31
N HIS A 56 -5.10 -5.15 -11.19
CA HIS A 56 -5.12 -3.69 -11.06
C HIS A 56 -5.13 -3.00 -12.42
N THR A 57 -6.17 -3.28 -13.20
CA THR A 57 -6.27 -2.88 -14.62
C THR A 57 -6.24 -1.36 -14.85
N HIS A 58 -6.63 -0.56 -13.86
CA HIS A 58 -6.71 0.90 -13.99
C HIS A 58 -5.43 1.65 -13.62
N ALA A 59 -4.43 1.00 -13.03
CA ALA A 59 -3.30 1.72 -12.45
C ALA A 59 -2.47 2.55 -13.46
N GLU A 60 -2.40 2.19 -14.74
CA GLU A 60 -1.63 2.92 -15.79
C GLU A 60 -2.47 3.99 -16.47
N ARG A 61 -3.79 3.96 -16.30
CA ARG A 61 -4.74 4.75 -17.10
C ARG A 61 -5.63 5.66 -16.26
N SER A 62 -5.47 5.62 -14.95
CA SER A 62 -6.28 6.38 -14.02
C SER A 62 -5.44 6.83 -12.84
N ALA A 63 -5.91 7.87 -12.16
CA ALA A 63 -5.34 8.27 -10.89
C ALA A 63 -5.48 7.17 -9.82
N HIS A 64 -6.51 6.34 -9.92
CA HIS A 64 -6.80 5.28 -8.97
C HIS A 64 -6.51 3.89 -9.56
N ALA A 65 -5.71 3.08 -8.86
CA ALA A 65 -5.44 1.69 -9.24
C ALA A 65 -6.63 0.74 -9.06
N THR A 66 -7.61 1.11 -8.22
CA THR A 66 -8.83 0.37 -7.85
C THR A 66 -8.59 -1.08 -7.36
N VAL A 67 -9.46 -1.56 -6.46
CA VAL A 67 -9.53 -2.99 -6.14
C VAL A 67 -10.27 -3.67 -7.30
N PRO A 68 -9.81 -4.84 -7.80
CA PRO A 68 -10.46 -5.53 -8.90
C PRO A 68 -11.93 -5.83 -8.59
N ALA A 69 -12.77 -5.75 -9.62
CA ALA A 69 -14.14 -6.24 -9.56
C ALA A 69 -14.14 -7.78 -9.44
N LEU A 70 -15.21 -8.33 -8.83
CA LEU A 70 -15.30 -9.76 -8.49
C LEU A 70 -15.24 -10.67 -9.72
N ASN A 71 -15.63 -10.19 -10.90
CA ASN A 71 -15.52 -10.95 -12.15
C ASN A 71 -14.08 -11.35 -12.48
N ILE A 72 -13.08 -10.50 -12.16
CA ILE A 72 -11.66 -10.85 -12.36
C ILE A 72 -11.28 -12.05 -11.50
N CYS A 73 -11.77 -12.11 -10.26
CA CYS A 73 -11.55 -13.25 -9.37
C CYS A 73 -12.20 -14.53 -9.95
N MET A 74 -13.40 -14.40 -10.51
CA MET A 74 -14.17 -15.50 -11.08
C MET A 74 -13.62 -16.04 -12.41
N ASN A 75 -12.73 -15.31 -13.09
CA ASN A 75 -12.01 -15.84 -14.26
C ASN A 75 -11.27 -17.15 -13.95
N CYS A 76 -10.84 -17.36 -12.70
CA CYS A 76 -10.17 -18.58 -12.26
C CYS A 76 -10.98 -19.33 -11.19
N HIS A 77 -11.56 -18.61 -10.21
CA HIS A 77 -12.22 -19.24 -9.06
C HIS A 77 -13.61 -19.83 -9.35
N SER A 78 -14.04 -19.82 -10.61
CA SER A 78 -15.13 -20.68 -11.09
C SER A 78 -14.74 -22.16 -11.13
N VAL A 79 -13.44 -22.48 -11.21
CA VAL A 79 -12.93 -23.86 -11.26
C VAL A 79 -11.79 -24.13 -10.28
N VAL A 80 -11.06 -23.10 -9.83
CA VAL A 80 -9.92 -23.22 -8.92
C VAL A 80 -10.35 -23.06 -7.47
N ALA A 81 -10.02 -24.07 -6.64
CA ALA A 81 -10.20 -24.04 -5.19
C ALA A 81 -11.65 -23.74 -4.73
N VAL A 82 -12.62 -24.12 -5.55
CA VAL A 82 -14.06 -23.82 -5.39
C VAL A 82 -14.62 -24.25 -4.04
N ASN A 83 -14.08 -25.32 -3.45
CA ASN A 83 -14.52 -25.87 -2.17
C ASN A 83 -13.90 -25.19 -0.94
N LYS A 84 -12.97 -24.24 -1.12
CA LYS A 84 -12.36 -23.52 0.02
C LYS A 84 -13.36 -22.53 0.63
N PRO A 85 -13.47 -22.41 1.96
CA PRO A 85 -14.46 -21.54 2.62
C PRO A 85 -14.44 -20.08 2.14
N ASN A 86 -13.25 -19.53 1.90
CA ASN A 86 -13.10 -18.16 1.43
C ASN A 86 -13.50 -17.97 -0.04
N ILE A 87 -13.34 -19.01 -0.87
CA ILE A 87 -13.79 -18.97 -2.27
C ILE A 87 -15.31 -19.14 -2.33
N ILE A 88 -15.91 -19.94 -1.45
CA ILE A 88 -17.38 -20.00 -1.31
C ILE A 88 -17.95 -18.61 -0.98
N LYS A 89 -17.34 -17.88 -0.03
CA LYS A 89 -17.72 -16.49 0.28
C LYS A 89 -17.59 -15.55 -0.93
N LEU A 90 -16.49 -15.65 -1.68
CA LEU A 90 -16.28 -14.89 -2.92
C LEU A 90 -17.37 -15.17 -3.95
N THR A 91 -17.66 -16.45 -4.21
CA THR A 91 -18.69 -16.88 -5.17
C THR A 91 -20.07 -16.40 -4.76
N GLN A 92 -20.39 -16.45 -3.46
CA GLN A 92 -21.65 -15.92 -2.94
C GLN A 92 -21.75 -14.39 -3.15
N ALA A 93 -20.69 -13.64 -2.87
CA ALA A 93 -20.64 -12.20 -3.11
C ALA A 93 -20.83 -11.86 -4.60
N TYR A 94 -20.18 -12.63 -5.49
CA TYR A 94 -20.33 -12.48 -6.94
C TYR A 94 -21.77 -12.76 -7.40
N ASN A 95 -22.38 -13.87 -6.99
CA ASN A 95 -23.72 -14.28 -7.41
C ASN A 95 -24.82 -13.36 -6.89
N THR A 96 -24.63 -12.79 -5.70
CA THR A 96 -25.61 -11.87 -5.09
C THR A 96 -25.40 -10.41 -5.54
N GLY A 97 -24.33 -10.12 -6.29
CA GLY A 97 -23.96 -8.76 -6.65
C GLY A 97 -23.53 -7.88 -5.47
N LYS A 98 -23.36 -8.46 -4.28
CA LYS A 98 -22.94 -7.72 -3.09
C LYS A 98 -21.41 -7.55 -3.11
N PRO A 99 -20.87 -6.31 -3.12
CA PRO A 99 -19.43 -6.10 -3.12
C PRO A 99 -18.80 -6.59 -1.81
N ILE A 100 -17.52 -6.95 -1.90
CA ILE A 100 -16.70 -7.23 -0.71
C ILE A 100 -16.23 -5.89 -0.17
N GLU A 101 -16.53 -5.63 1.10
CA GLU A 101 -16.14 -4.40 1.82
C GLU A 101 -14.68 -4.48 2.29
N TRP A 102 -13.75 -4.31 1.35
CA TRP A 102 -12.32 -4.34 1.63
C TRP A 102 -11.90 -3.21 2.58
N ILE A 103 -11.03 -3.53 3.55
CA ILE A 103 -10.44 -2.53 4.42
C ILE A 103 -9.27 -1.89 3.68
N ARG A 104 -9.39 -0.59 3.40
CA ARG A 104 -8.34 0.18 2.72
C ARG A 104 -7.09 0.29 3.60
N ILE A 105 -5.94 -0.08 3.04
CA ILE A 105 -4.63 -0.02 3.73
C ILE A 105 -3.95 1.31 3.41
N HIS A 106 -3.74 1.59 2.12
CA HIS A 106 -3.09 2.79 1.66
C HIS A 106 -4.13 3.89 1.43
N LYS A 107 -4.06 4.98 2.20
CA LYS A 107 -4.88 6.17 2.03
C LYS A 107 -4.01 7.42 2.07
N VAL A 108 -3.99 8.18 0.98
CA VAL A 108 -3.57 9.57 0.99
C VAL A 108 -4.75 10.45 1.45
N PRO A 109 -4.52 11.59 2.11
CA PRO A 109 -5.59 12.49 2.50
C PRO A 109 -6.43 12.95 1.32
N ASP A 110 -7.73 13.18 1.52
CA ASP A 110 -8.67 13.46 0.43
C ASP A 110 -8.45 14.86 -0.22
N HIS A 111 -7.74 15.76 0.48
CA HIS A 111 -7.29 17.06 -0.05
C HIS A 111 -5.96 16.97 -0.84
N ALA A 112 -5.43 15.76 -1.03
CA ALA A 112 -4.25 15.49 -1.84
C ALA A 112 -4.65 14.65 -3.05
N TYR A 113 -4.31 15.14 -4.24
CA TYR A 113 -4.42 14.45 -5.50
C TYR A 113 -3.17 13.60 -5.75
N TYR A 114 -3.38 12.32 -6.01
CA TYR A 114 -2.34 11.36 -6.39
C TYR A 114 -2.80 10.59 -7.63
N SER A 115 -1.91 10.45 -8.61
CA SER A 115 -2.22 9.74 -9.87
C SER A 115 -1.29 8.55 -10.12
N HIS A 116 -1.80 7.32 -10.06
CA HIS A 116 -1.01 6.13 -10.43
C HIS A 116 -0.50 6.20 -11.88
N GLN A 117 -1.35 6.63 -12.81
CA GLN A 117 -0.99 6.77 -14.23
C GLN A 117 0.27 7.61 -14.43
N TRP A 118 0.38 8.76 -13.76
CA TRP A 118 1.53 9.64 -13.95
C TRP A 118 2.81 9.03 -13.42
N HIS A 119 2.76 8.39 -12.25
CA HIS A 119 3.93 7.76 -11.64
C HIS A 119 4.40 6.54 -12.45
N ILE A 120 3.47 5.69 -12.89
CA ILE A 120 3.82 4.52 -13.71
C ILE A 120 4.32 4.95 -15.10
N ALA A 121 3.73 5.99 -15.71
CA ALA A 121 4.21 6.53 -16.97
C ALA A 121 5.62 7.14 -16.89
N LYS A 122 6.11 7.45 -15.68
CA LYS A 122 7.49 7.87 -15.42
C LYS A 122 8.45 6.71 -15.15
N GLY A 123 7.95 5.46 -15.17
CA GLY A 123 8.75 4.25 -15.03
C GLY A 123 8.97 3.80 -13.59
N PHE A 124 8.22 4.34 -12.62
CA PHE A 124 8.29 3.87 -11.23
C PHE A 124 7.65 2.50 -11.07
N ASP A 125 8.36 1.59 -10.41
CA ASP A 125 7.85 0.26 -10.13
C ASP A 125 6.85 0.24 -8.97
N CYS A 126 5.91 -0.70 -9.01
CA CYS A 126 4.90 -0.85 -7.95
C CYS A 126 5.56 -1.07 -6.57
N ALA A 127 6.67 -1.81 -6.55
CA ALA A 127 7.37 -2.19 -5.34
C ALA A 127 8.12 -1.02 -4.66
N GLU A 128 8.44 0.05 -5.40
CA GLU A 128 9.08 1.23 -4.82
C GLU A 128 8.17 1.93 -3.80
N CYS A 129 6.86 1.88 -4.04
CA CYS A 129 5.83 2.47 -3.18
C CYS A 129 5.17 1.45 -2.25
N HIS A 130 4.86 0.25 -2.74
CA HIS A 130 4.10 -0.75 -1.99
C HIS A 130 4.98 -1.83 -1.33
N GLY A 131 6.28 -1.83 -1.59
CA GLY A 131 7.21 -2.87 -1.13
C GLY A 131 7.10 -4.17 -1.93
N PRO A 132 7.73 -5.26 -1.47
CA PRO A 132 7.72 -6.55 -2.15
C PRO A 132 6.38 -7.28 -1.95
N VAL A 133 5.30 -6.77 -2.56
CA VAL A 133 3.92 -7.25 -2.41
C VAL A 133 3.77 -8.71 -2.82
N GLU A 134 4.54 -9.17 -3.78
CA GLU A 134 4.66 -10.56 -4.22
C GLU A 134 5.18 -11.52 -3.14
N THR A 135 5.69 -11.00 -2.02
CA THR A 135 6.06 -11.81 -0.85
C THR A 135 5.04 -11.72 0.30
N MET A 136 4.01 -10.87 0.15
CA MET A 136 3.07 -10.55 1.22
C MET A 136 1.86 -11.48 1.20
N GLU A 137 1.75 -12.33 2.23
CA GLU A 137 0.52 -13.10 2.49
C GLU A 137 -0.63 -12.19 2.94
N ARG A 138 -0.29 -11.12 3.65
CA ARG A 138 -1.19 -10.02 4.01
C ARG A 138 -0.50 -8.72 3.63
N VAL A 139 -1.15 -7.92 2.80
CA VAL A 139 -0.64 -6.61 2.42
C VAL A 139 -0.51 -5.73 3.65
N ARG A 140 0.56 -4.96 3.71
CA ARG A 140 0.83 -4.00 4.77
C ARG A 140 1.27 -2.67 4.18
N GLN A 141 1.05 -1.60 4.92
CA GLN A 141 1.61 -0.29 4.59
C GLN A 141 3.15 -0.36 4.64
N PHE A 142 3.81 -0.23 3.49
CA PHE A 142 5.28 -0.30 3.39
C PHE A 142 5.93 1.08 3.56
N ARG A 143 5.48 2.04 2.75
CA ARG A 143 5.87 3.46 2.80
C ARG A 143 4.93 4.27 3.67
N ARG A 144 5.38 5.47 4.06
CA ARG A 144 4.59 6.39 4.87
C ARG A 144 3.46 7.01 4.05
N LEU A 145 3.75 7.35 2.79
CA LEU A 145 2.81 8.03 1.87
C LEU A 145 2.25 9.33 2.46
N ASP A 146 3.08 10.02 3.26
CA ASP A 146 2.81 11.37 3.74
C ASP A 146 3.51 12.42 2.86
N MET A 147 3.18 13.69 3.08
CA MET A 147 3.75 14.81 2.32
C MET A 147 5.28 14.82 2.33
N GLY A 148 5.90 14.47 3.47
CA GLY A 148 7.36 14.43 3.60
C GLY A 148 7.98 13.34 2.73
N ASP A 149 7.38 12.16 2.73
CA ASP A 149 7.78 11.02 1.90
C ASP A 149 7.66 11.36 0.40
N CYS A 150 6.51 11.91 -0.02
CA CYS A 150 6.26 12.34 -1.40
C CYS A 150 7.25 13.42 -1.85
N LEU A 151 7.43 14.49 -1.08
CA LEU A 151 8.34 15.59 -1.42
C LEU A 151 9.79 15.14 -1.46
N SER A 152 10.20 14.25 -0.55
CA SER A 152 11.55 13.69 -0.56
C SER A 152 11.80 12.91 -1.86
N CYS A 153 10.88 12.03 -2.24
CA CYS A 153 10.96 11.27 -3.50
C CYS A 153 10.97 12.21 -4.72
N HIS A 154 10.09 13.22 -4.75
CA HIS A 154 10.04 14.17 -5.85
C HIS A 154 11.35 14.95 -6.01
N ARG A 155 11.96 15.41 -4.91
CA ARG A 155 13.27 16.10 -4.95
C ARG A 155 14.38 15.20 -5.48
N GLN A 156 14.42 13.94 -5.06
CA GLN A 156 15.42 12.97 -5.51
C GLN A 156 15.32 12.69 -7.02
N ASN A 157 14.11 12.81 -7.59
CA ASN A 157 13.83 12.51 -8.99
C ASN A 157 13.58 13.77 -9.85
N ASN A 158 13.90 14.96 -9.36
CA ASN A 158 13.66 16.24 -10.05
C ASN A 158 12.21 16.42 -10.54
N ALA A 159 11.23 15.93 -9.77
CA ALA A 159 9.81 16.06 -10.06
C ALA A 159 9.21 17.35 -9.44
N PRO A 160 8.07 17.85 -9.93
CA PRO A 160 7.43 19.05 -9.39
C PRO A 160 7.09 18.90 -7.91
N THR A 161 7.41 19.93 -7.11
CA THR A 161 7.19 19.96 -5.65
C THR A 161 6.29 21.12 -5.21
N SER A 162 5.70 21.83 -6.17
CA SER A 162 4.80 22.95 -5.87
C SER A 162 3.51 22.45 -5.21
N CYS A 163 2.94 23.25 -4.32
CA CYS A 163 1.75 22.88 -3.56
C CYS A 163 0.58 22.46 -4.46
N ASN A 164 0.35 23.20 -5.56
CA ASN A 164 -0.71 22.95 -6.54
C ASN A 164 -0.47 21.70 -7.40
N THR A 165 0.70 21.05 -7.32
CA THR A 165 0.90 19.75 -7.97
C THR A 165 0.06 18.67 -7.29
N CYS A 166 -0.07 18.76 -5.97
CA CYS A 166 -0.71 17.73 -5.14
C CYS A 166 -2.01 18.21 -4.48
N HIS A 167 -2.23 19.52 -4.35
CA HIS A 167 -3.43 20.07 -3.72
C HIS A 167 -4.29 20.78 -4.75
N GLN A 168 -5.57 20.42 -4.78
CA GLN A 168 -6.61 21.00 -5.62
C GLN A 168 -7.78 21.46 -4.75
#